data_AF-A0A379SPA0-F1
#
_entry.id   AF-A0A379SPA0-F1
#
_cell.length_a   1.000
_cell.length_b   1.000
_cell.length_c   1.000
_cell.angle_alpha   90.00
_cell.angle_beta   90.00
_cell.angle_gamma   90.00
#
_symmetry.space_group_name_H-M   'P 1'
#
loop_
_entity.id
_entity.type
_entity.pdbx_description
1 polymer ?
#
loop_
_entity_poly.entity_id
_entity_poly.type
_entity_poly.pdbx_seq_one_letter_code
_entity_poly.pdbx_strand_id
1 'polypeptide(L)' 'MAEKQTAKRNRREEILQSLALMLESSDGSQRITTAKLAASVGVSEAALYRHFPSKTRMFDSLIEFIEDSLITRINLILKR' A
#
# COMPACT_ATOMS: atom_id res chain seq x y z
N MET A 1 -13.47 12.75 -27.59
CA MET A 1 -13.71 11.42 -27.01
C MET A 1 -12.69 11.24 -25.90
N ALA A 2 -13.07 11.47 -24.65
CA ALA A 2 -12.16 11.34 -23.52
C ALA A 2 -12.10 9.86 -23.13
N GLU A 3 -10.95 9.23 -23.34
CA GLU A 3 -10.69 7.88 -22.89
C GLU A 3 -10.86 7.83 -21.36
N LYS A 4 -11.94 7.19 -20.91
CA LYS A 4 -12.03 6.69 -19.55
C LYS A 4 -10.94 5.64 -19.41
N GLN A 5 -9.75 6.06 -18.95
CA GLN A 5 -8.86 5.16 -18.24
C GLN A 5 -9.67 4.65 -17.05
N THR A 6 -10.30 3.50 -17.20
CA THR A 6 -10.69 2.66 -16.08
C THR A 6 -9.40 2.41 -15.32
N ALA A 7 -9.11 3.26 -14.33
CA ALA A 7 -7.98 3.14 -13.43
C ALA A 7 -8.09 1.75 -12.82
N LYS A 8 -7.36 0.81 -13.40
CA LYS A 8 -7.32 -0.58 -12.96
C LYS A 8 -6.80 -0.49 -11.54
N ARG A 9 -7.68 -0.65 -10.54
CA ARG A 9 -7.31 -0.54 -9.12
C ARG A 9 -6.01 -1.32 -8.93
N ASN A 10 -4.94 -0.61 -8.62
CA ASN A 10 -3.64 -1.22 -8.43
C ASN A 10 -3.69 -1.94 -7.08
N ARG A 11 -4.00 -3.24 -7.12
CA ARG A 11 -4.17 -4.04 -5.90
C ARG A 11 -2.94 -3.99 -5.00
N ARG A 12 -1.74 -3.84 -5.58
CA ARG A 12 -0.50 -3.66 -4.82
C ARG A 12 -0.54 -2.37 -4.00
N GLU A 13 -0.94 -1.24 -4.60
CA GLU A 13 -1.07 0.04 -3.91
C GLU A 13 -2.14 0.02 -2.82
N GLU A 14 -3.30 -0.60 -3.09
CA GLU A 14 -4.38 -0.73 -2.09
C GLU A 14 -3.90 -1.49 -0.84
N ILE A 15 -3.10 -2.54 -1.02
CA ILE A 15 -2.47 -3.27 0.09
C ILE A 15 -1.49 -2.38 0.87
N LEU A 16 -0.65 -1.60 0.18
CA LEU A 16 0.31 -0.69 0.83
C LEU A 16 -0.39 0.43 1.59
N GLN A 17 -1.44 1.02 1.02
CA GLN A 17 -2.26 2.03 1.71
C GLN A 17 -2.95 1.45 2.95
N SER A 18 -3.54 0.25 2.84
CA SER A 18 -4.15 -0.42 3.99
C SER A 18 -3.11 -0.73 5.07
N LEU A 19 -1.90 -1.16 4.70
CA LEU A 19 -0.82 -1.40 5.66
C LEU A 19 -0.39 -0.10 6.36
N ALA A 20 -0.26 1.00 5.63
CA ALA A 20 0.07 2.30 6.20
C ALA A 20 -0.97 2.75 7.24
N LEU A 21 -2.26 2.63 6.92
CA LEU A 21 -3.36 2.97 7.83
C LEU A 21 -3.35 2.08 9.09
N MET A 22 -3.09 0.78 8.93
CA MET A 22 -3.00 -0.12 10.08
C MET A 22 -1.82 0.24 11.00
N LEU A 23 -0.70 0.69 10.44
CA LEU A 23 0.48 1.14 11.21
C LEU A 23 0.25 2.48 11.93
N GLU A 24 -0.54 3.38 11.34
CA GLU A 24 -0.89 4.69 11.92
C GLU A 24 -1.95 4.57 13.03
N SER A 25 -2.87 3.62 12.89
CA SER A 25 -3.95 3.42 13.86
C SER A 25 -3.42 3.15 15.28
N SER A 26 -4.20 3.48 16.32
CA SER A 26 -3.88 3.20 17.73
C SER A 26 -3.60 1.72 18.04
N ASP A 27 -4.05 0.84 17.14
CA ASP A 27 -3.75 -0.59 17.12
C ASP A 27 -2.35 -0.92 16.57
N GLY A 28 -1.52 0.08 16.21
CA GLY A 28 -0.11 -0.11 15.85
C GLY A 28 0.74 -0.62 17.02
N SER A 29 0.23 -0.50 18.25
CA SER A 29 0.72 -1.20 19.44
C SER A 29 0.39 -2.70 19.44
N GLN A 30 -0.63 -3.11 18.69
CA GLN A 30 -0.98 -4.51 18.43
C GLN A 30 -0.21 -5.04 17.22
N ARG A 31 0.18 -6.31 17.30
CA ARG A 31 0.93 -6.99 16.24
C ARG A 31 0.17 -6.98 14.91
N ILE A 32 0.72 -6.31 13.90
CA ILE A 32 0.24 -6.40 12.51
C ILE A 32 0.54 -7.79 11.96
N THR A 33 -0.52 -8.47 11.49
CA THR A 33 -0.44 -9.78 10.84
C THR A 33 -0.88 -9.68 9.38
N THR A 34 -0.27 -10.51 8.53
CA THR A 34 -0.61 -10.62 7.10
C THR A 34 -2.05 -11.10 6.90
N ALA A 35 -2.58 -11.93 7.80
CA ALA A 35 -3.99 -12.32 7.83
C ALA A 35 -4.94 -11.12 8.07
N LYS A 36 -4.64 -10.26 9.06
CA LYS A 36 -5.44 -9.05 9.32
C LYS A 36 -5.40 -8.08 8.13
N LEU A 37 -4.23 -7.90 7.54
CA LEU A 37 -4.05 -7.05 6.35
C LEU A 37 -4.80 -7.62 5.14
N ALA A 38 -4.74 -8.93 4.90
CA ALA A 38 -5.49 -9.56 3.80
C ALA A 38 -7.01 -9.37 3.99
N ALA A 39 -7.50 -9.51 5.23
CA ALA A 39 -8.88 -9.27 5.57
C ALA A 39 -9.32 -7.80 5.34
N SER A 40 -8.48 -6.82 5.70
CA SER A 40 -8.83 -5.40 5.53
C SER A 40 -8.96 -4.97 4.06
N VAL A 41 -8.24 -5.62 3.14
CA VAL A 41 -8.36 -5.37 1.69
C VAL A 41 -9.28 -6.37 0.95
N GLY A 42 -9.89 -7.31 1.67
CA GLY A 42 -10.84 -8.28 1.12
C GLY A 42 -10.21 -9.34 0.19
N VAL A 43 -9.00 -9.81 0.49
CA VAL A 43 -8.34 -10.91 -0.23
C VAL A 43 -7.93 -12.04 0.71
N SER A 44 -7.62 -13.22 0.17
CA SER A 44 -7.01 -14.28 0.96
C SER A 44 -5.55 -13.95 1.27
N GLU A 45 -5.03 -14.44 2.40
CA GLU A 45 -3.62 -14.27 2.76
C GLU A 45 -2.67 -14.82 1.68
N ALA A 46 -3.04 -15.95 1.05
CA ALA A 46 -2.30 -16.52 -0.08
C ALA A 46 -2.30 -15.59 -1.32
N ALA A 47 -3.39 -14.87 -1.58
CA ALA A 47 -3.44 -13.90 -2.68
C ALA A 47 -2.57 -12.67 -2.41
N LEU A 48 -2.43 -12.25 -1.15
CA LEU A 48 -1.54 -11.18 -0.75
C LEU A 48 -0.06 -11.53 -1.03
N TYR A 49 0.36 -12.77 -0.81
CA TYR A 49 1.72 -13.22 -1.14
C TYR A 49 2.04 -13.25 -2.65
N ARG A 50 1.03 -13.21 -3.53
CA ARG A 50 1.26 -13.05 -4.97
C ARG A 50 1.79 -11.66 -5.33
N HIS A 51 1.52 -10.66 -4.49
CA HIS A 51 2.01 -9.30 -4.66
C HIS A 51 3.31 -9.03 -3.87
N PHE A 52 3.46 -9.68 -2.72
CA PHE A 52 4.62 -9.50 -1.85
C PHE A 52 5.16 -10.87 -1.43
N PRO A 53 6.29 -11.33 -1.98
CA PRO A 53 6.78 -12.69 -1.75
C PRO A 53 7.17 -12.99 -0.31
N SER A 54 7.35 -11.95 0.52
CA SER A 54 7.59 -12.08 1.96
C SER A 54 7.04 -10.88 2.71
N LYS A 55 6.87 -11.04 4.03
CA LYS A 55 6.54 -9.92 4.91
C LYS A 55 7.58 -8.81 4.81
N THR A 56 8.88 -9.13 4.82
CA THR A 56 9.95 -8.12 4.67
C THR A 56 9.79 -7.32 3.38
N ARG A 57 9.59 -7.99 2.24
CA ARG A 57 9.39 -7.32 0.94
C ARG A 57 8.14 -6.42 0.89
N MET A 58 7.12 -6.73 1.70
CA MET A 58 5.95 -5.87 1.83
C MET A 58 6.28 -4.55 2.54
N PHE A 59 7.08 -4.58 3.61
CA PHE A 59 7.53 -3.37 4.31
C PHE A 59 8.54 -2.59 3.46
N ASP A 60 9.45 -3.25 2.76
CA ASP A 60 10.36 -2.58 1.81
C ASP A 60 9.55 -1.83 0.74
N SER A 61 8.56 -2.50 0.14
CA SER A 61 7.67 -1.89 -0.86
C SER A 61 6.84 -0.72 -0.29
N LEU A 62 6.51 -0.75 1.00
CA LEU A 62 5.81 0.34 1.66
C LEU A 62 6.70 1.58 1.80
N ILE A 63 7.97 1.38 2.16
CA ILE A 63 8.95 2.46 2.26
C ILE A 63 9.14 3.09 0.89
N GLU A 64 9.38 2.28 -0.15
CA GLU A 64 9.49 2.75 -1.54
C GLU A 64 8.25 3.57 -1.96
N PHE A 65 7.05 3.07 -1.65
CA PHE A 65 5.80 3.77 -1.95
C PHE A 65 5.67 5.12 -1.25
N ILE A 66 6.10 5.20 0.02
CA ILE A 66 6.10 6.47 0.78
C ILE A 66 7.12 7.43 0.19
N GLU A 67 8.33 6.97 -0.11
CA GLU A 67 9.40 7.78 -0.73
C GLU A 67 8.94 8.37 -2.05
N ASP A 68 8.40 7.55 -2.97
CA ASP A 68 7.87 7.99 -4.26
C ASP A 68 6.74 9.00 -4.10
N SER A 69 5.83 8.76 -3.14
CA SER A 69 4.71 9.65 -2.85
C SER A 69 5.19 11.01 -2.33
N LEU A 70 6.16 11.02 -1.41
CA LEU A 70 6.73 12.25 -0.85
C LEU A 70 7.53 13.02 -1.89
N ILE A 71 8.41 12.36 -2.64
CA ILE A 71 9.22 13.00 -3.69
C ILE A 71 8.32 13.59 -4.77
N THR A 72 7.31 12.83 -5.23
CA THR A 72 6.33 13.32 -6.19
C THR A 72 5.62 14.56 -5.65
N ARG A 73 5.17 14.52 -4.40
CA ARG A 73 4.46 15.64 -3.78
C ARG A 73 5.34 16.86 -3.59
N ILE A 74 6.59 16.68 -3.15
CA ILE A 74 7.59 17.74 -3.00
C ILE A 74 7.87 18.38 -4.36
N ASN A 75 8.13 17.58 -5.39
CA ASN A 75 8.38 18.09 -6.74
C ASN A 75 7.20 18.89 -7.28
N LEU A 76 5.95 18.49 -7.00
CA LEU A 76 4.77 19.28 -7.38
C LEU A 76 4.69 20.62 -6.64
N ILE A 77 5.11 20.67 -5.38
CA ILE A 77 5.16 21.91 -4.59
C ILE A 77 6.31 22.82 -5.06
N LEU A 78 7.47 22.24 -5.37
CA LEU A 78 8.67 22.94 -5.83
C LEU A 78 8.59 23.40 -7.28
N LYS A 79 7.84 22.70 -8.15
CA LYS A 79 7.53 23.11 -9.53
C LYS A 79 6.56 24.31 -9.61
N ARG A 80 6.63 25.21 -8.62
CA ARG A 80 6.25 26.60 -8.83
C ARG A 80 7.17 27.23 -9.86
#